data_AF-A0A3A8YQN3-F1
#
_entry.id   AF-A0A3A8YQN3-F1
#
_cell.length_a   1.000
_cell.length_b   1.000
_cell.length_c   1.000
_cell.angle_alpha   90.00
_cell.angle_beta   90.00
_cell.angle_gamma   90.00
#
_symmetry.space_group_name_H-M   'P 1'
#
loop_
_entity.id
_entity.type
_entity.pdbx_description
1 polymer ?
#
loop_
_entity_poly.entity_id
_entity_poly.type
_entity_poly.pdbx_seq_one_letter_code
_entity_poly.pdbx_strand_id
1 'polypeptide(L)'
;MRPTRPIYSDILKELRRDRHLTQADMGAMMGISQASYCDYENGVRRMPMEMLCFLADVLDTSTDYILGRTCEARPYPKRGAHRNGAL
;
A
#
# COMPACT_ATOMS: atom_id res chain seq x y z
N MET A 1 -7.60 -25.64 0.90
CA MET A 1 -7.09 -24.62 1.84
C MET A 1 -7.62 -23.27 1.37
N ARG A 2 -8.54 -22.62 2.10
CA ARG A 2 -8.90 -21.23 1.77
C ARG A 2 -7.67 -20.37 2.09
N PRO A 3 -7.14 -19.57 1.17
CA PRO A 3 -6.04 -18.68 1.51
C PRO A 3 -6.50 -17.78 2.66
N THR A 4 -5.71 -17.73 3.72
CA THR A 4 -5.95 -16.79 4.82
C THR A 4 -5.91 -15.37 4.25
N ARG A 5 -6.87 -14.53 4.66
CA ARG A 5 -6.91 -13.11 4.30
C ARG A 5 -5.54 -12.51 4.64
N PRO A 6 -4.84 -11.88 3.68
CA PRO A 6 -3.55 -11.28 3.95
C PRO A 6 -3.68 -10.11 4.93
N ILE A 7 -2.75 -9.98 5.87
CA ILE A 7 -2.74 -8.90 6.88
C ILE A 7 -2.82 -7.50 6.24
N TYR A 8 -2.18 -7.32 5.09
CA TYR A 8 -2.19 -6.04 4.38
C TYR A 8 -3.58 -5.60 3.93
N SER A 9 -4.56 -6.52 3.78
CA SER A 9 -5.91 -6.17 3.30
C SER A 9 -6.61 -5.22 4.26
N ASP A 10 -6.38 -5.39 5.56
CA ASP A 10 -6.93 -4.52 6.61
C ASP A 10 -6.18 -3.18 6.64
N ILE A 11 -4.85 -3.21 6.51
CA ILE A 11 -3.99 -2.02 6.44
C ILE A 11 -4.35 -1.14 5.24
N LEU A 12 -4.66 -1.72 4.07
CA LEU A 12 -5.15 -0.97 2.90
C LEU A 12 -6.41 -0.17 3.21
N LYS A 13 -7.34 -0.79 3.93
CA LYS A 13 -8.62 -0.20 4.30
C LYS A 13 -8.46 0.91 5.34
N GLU A 14 -7.57 0.72 6.31
CA GLU A 14 -7.20 1.71 7.32
C GLU A 14 -6.56 2.93 6.66
N LEU A 15 -5.47 2.72 5.92
CA LEU A 15 -4.74 3.80 5.23
C LEU A 15 -5.63 4.63 4.30
N ARG A 16 -6.53 3.97 3.56
CA ARG A 16 -7.49 4.68 2.71
C ARG A 16 -8.43 5.56 3.53
N ARG A 17 -8.96 5.04 4.64
CA ARG A 17 -9.90 5.76 5.52
C ARG A 17 -9.23 6.94 6.21
N ASP A 18 -7.98 6.78 6.64
CA ASP A 18 -7.20 7.85 7.27
C ASP A 18 -6.95 9.03 6.32
N ARG A 19 -6.95 8.76 5.00
CA ARG A 19 -6.86 9.78 3.95
C ARG A 19 -8.22 10.27 3.46
N HIS A 20 -9.32 9.84 4.08
CA HIS A 20 -10.69 10.15 3.67
C HIS A 20 -11.01 9.78 2.20
N LEU A 21 -10.33 8.76 1.66
CA LEU A 21 -10.53 8.30 0.29
C LEU A 21 -11.61 7.21 0.22
N THR A 22 -12.38 7.19 -0.85
CA THR A 22 -13.29 6.08 -1.17
C THR A 22 -12.56 4.99 -1.95
N GLN A 23 -13.15 3.79 -2.05
CA GLN A 23 -12.59 2.74 -2.90
C GLN A 23 -12.60 3.13 -4.39
N ALA A 24 -13.53 4.02 -4.79
CA ALA A 24 -13.57 4.57 -6.14
C ALA A 24 -12.41 5.53 -6.40
N ASP A 25 -12.07 6.37 -5.43
CA ASP A 25 -10.92 7.28 -5.54
C ASP A 25 -9.62 6.49 -5.70
N MET A 26 -9.44 5.43 -4.90
CA MET A 26 -8.28 4.55 -5.03
C MET A 26 -8.21 3.84 -6.37
N GLY A 27 -9.35 3.33 -6.86
CA GLY A 27 -9.44 2.76 -8.20
C GLY A 27 -9.02 3.75 -9.28
N ALA A 28 -9.57 4.98 -9.23
CA ALA A 28 -9.24 6.04 -10.19
C ALA A 28 -7.75 6.43 -10.13
N MET A 29 -7.19 6.60 -8.93
CA MET A 29 -5.77 6.91 -8.73
C MET A 29 -4.83 5.84 -9.30
N MET A 30 -5.24 4.57 -9.23
CA MET A 30 -4.46 3.43 -9.71
C MET A 30 -4.77 3.04 -11.17
N GLY A 31 -5.77 3.67 -11.80
CA GLY A 31 -6.24 3.28 -13.13
C GLY A 31 -6.91 1.90 -13.18
N ILE A 32 -7.56 1.47 -12.09
CA ILE A 32 -8.29 0.20 -11.99
C ILE A 32 -9.75 0.43 -11.60
N SER A 33 -10.59 -0.60 -11.75
CA SER A 33 -11.97 -0.52 -11.30
C SER A 33 -12.08 -0.47 -9.77
N GLN A 34 -13.11 0.20 -9.25
CA GLN A 34 -13.44 0.19 -7.82
C GLN A 34 -13.64 -1.22 -7.27
N ALA A 35 -14.24 -2.13 -8.06
CA ALA A 35 -14.41 -3.53 -7.70
C ALA A 35 -13.05 -4.25 -7.54
N SER A 36 -12.10 -4.02 -8.45
CA SER A 36 -10.76 -4.59 -8.34
C SER A 36 -10.05 -4.11 -7.06
N TYR A 37 -10.19 -2.83 -6.70
CA TYR A 37 -9.63 -2.32 -5.45
C TYR A 37 -10.32 -2.95 -4.21
N CYS A 38 -11.64 -3.09 -4.25
CA CYS A 38 -12.42 -3.76 -3.22
C CYS A 38 -11.99 -5.22 -2.99
N ASP A 39 -11.66 -5.96 -4.04
CA ASP A 39 -11.15 -7.33 -3.94
C ASP A 39 -9.83 -7.42 -3.15
N TYR A 40 -8.97 -6.41 -3.27
CA TYR A 40 -7.72 -6.33 -2.51
C TYR A 40 -7.99 -6.04 -1.03
N GLU A 41 -8.86 -5.07 -0.71
CA GLU A 41 -9.23 -4.79 0.69
C GLU A 41 -9.95 -5.97 1.36
N ASN A 42 -10.62 -6.81 0.58
CA ASN A 42 -11.32 -7.98 1.10
C ASN A 42 -10.45 -9.25 1.16
N GLY A 43 -9.23 -9.20 0.62
CA GLY A 43 -8.35 -10.35 0.51
C GLY A 43 -8.83 -11.42 -0.49
N VAL A 44 -9.79 -11.06 -1.36
CA VAL A 44 -10.29 -11.91 -2.46
C VAL A 44 -9.20 -12.08 -3.51
N ARG A 45 -8.48 -10.98 -3.80
CA ARG A 45 -7.35 -10.97 -4.72
C ARG A 45 -6.07 -10.55 -4.00
N ARG A 46 -4.96 -11.18 -4.37
CA ARG A 46 -3.62 -10.76 -3.91
C ARG A 46 -3.24 -9.44 -4.57
N MET A 47 -2.72 -8.51 -3.79
CA MET A 47 -2.21 -7.23 -4.28
C MET A 47 -0.99 -7.46 -5.20
N PRO A 48 -0.94 -6.84 -6.39
CA PRO A 48 0.23 -6.88 -7.26
C PRO A 48 1.37 -5.97 -6.74
N MET A 49 2.60 -6.21 -7.18
CA MET A 49 3.78 -5.46 -6.70
C MET A 49 3.71 -3.97 -7.06
N GLU A 50 3.18 -3.65 -8.24
CA GLU A 50 3.02 -2.29 -8.75
C GLU A 50 2.11 -1.47 -7.84
N MET A 51 1.03 -2.09 -7.33
CA MET A 51 0.12 -1.46 -6.38
C MET A 51 0.80 -1.21 -5.03
N LEU A 52 1.60 -2.16 -4.54
CA LEU A 52 2.36 -2.00 -3.29
C LEU A 52 3.32 -0.81 -3.38
N CYS A 53 4.07 -0.68 -4.47
CA CYS A 53 4.98 0.44 -4.69
C CYS A 53 4.21 1.76 -4.80
N PHE A 54 3.14 1.80 -5.60
CA PHE A 54 2.31 3.00 -5.77
C PHE A 54 1.75 3.48 -4.43
N LEU A 55 1.23 2.57 -3.60
CA LEU A 55 0.69 2.90 -2.28
C LEU A 55 1.77 3.44 -1.35
N ALA A 56 2.95 2.83 -1.33
CA ALA A 56 4.06 3.31 -0.52
C ALA A 56 4.43 4.76 -0.88
N ASP A 57 4.49 5.08 -2.18
CA ASP A 57 4.82 6.42 -2.65
C ASP A 57 3.70 7.44 -2.39
N VAL A 58 2.44 7.12 -2.71
CA VAL A 58 1.31 8.06 -2.58
C VAL A 58 0.89 8.28 -1.12
N LEU A 59 1.03 7.24 -0.30
CA LEU A 59 0.69 7.30 1.11
C LEU A 59 1.88 7.70 1.98
N ASP A 60 3.03 8.04 1.38
CA ASP A 60 4.25 8.43 2.09
C ASP A 60 4.59 7.45 3.24
N THR A 61 4.63 6.16 2.89
CA THR A 61 4.84 5.07 3.85
C THR A 61 5.81 4.02 3.30
N SER A 62 6.15 3.01 4.11
CA SER A 62 7.01 1.90 3.68
C SER A 62 6.20 0.70 3.20
N THR A 63 6.78 -0.09 2.29
CA THR A 63 6.18 -1.37 1.88
C THR A 63 6.11 -2.37 3.05
N ASP A 64 7.06 -2.31 3.98
CA ASP A 64 7.07 -3.16 5.17
C ASP A 64 5.93 -2.82 6.13
N TYR A 65 5.56 -1.53 6.23
CA TYR A 65 4.36 -1.11 6.96
C TYR A 65 3.11 -1.68 6.31
N ILE A 66 2.93 -1.47 5.00
CA ILE A 66 1.76 -1.98 4.25
C ILE A 66 1.64 -3.51 4.38
N LEU A 67 2.76 -4.23 4.32
CA LEU A 67 2.81 -5.69 4.45
C LEU A 67 2.66 -6.19 5.89
N GLY A 68 2.52 -5.30 6.88
CA GLY A 68 2.37 -5.66 8.30
C GLY A 68 3.63 -6.23 8.94
N ARG A 69 4.81 -5.89 8.42
CA ARG A 69 6.12 -6.35 8.93
C ARG A 69 6.71 -5.42 9.99
N THR A 70 6.19 -4.19 10.10
CA THR A 70 6.61 -3.18 11.07
C THR A 70 5.43 -2.27 11.43
N CYS A 71 5.47 -1.67 12.62
CA CYS A 71 4.60 -0.56 13.00
C CYS A 71 5.14 0.81 12.56
N GLU A 72 6.39 0.87 12.07
CA GLU A 72 7.02 2.09 11.59
C GLU A 72 6.47 2.50 10.21
N ALA A 73 5.55 3.45 10.22
CA ALA A 73 4.93 3.96 8.99
C ALA A 73 5.88 4.80 8.14
N ARG A 74 6.96 5.36 8.72
CA ARG A 74 7.87 6.24 8.01
C ARG A 74 8.60 5.50 6.87
N PRO A 75 8.67 6.07 5.66
CA PRO A 75 9.43 5.47 4.58
C PRO A 75 10.93 5.47 4.87
N TYR A 76 11.61 4.46 4.36
CA TYR A 76 13.07 4.37 4.46
C TYR A 76 13.75 5.44 3.59
N PRO A 77 14.98 5.87 3.95
CA PRO A 77 15.78 6.73 3.09
C PRO A 77 15.89 6.13 1.68
N LYS A 78 15.54 6.93 0.66
CA LYS A 78 15.71 6.50 -0.74
C LYS A 78 17.18 6.23 -1.00
N ARG A 79 17.49 5.14 -1.73
CA ARG A 79 18.88 4.72 -2.06
C ARG A 79 19.75 5.86 -2.60
N GLY A 80 19.18 6.80 -3.35
CA GLY A 80 19.88 7.97 -3.90
C GLY A 80 20.14 9.11 -2.90
N ALA A 81 19.36 9.21 -1.82
CA ALA A 81 19.50 10.29 -0.83
C ALA A 81 20.78 10.16 0.01
N HIS A 82 21.32 8.96 0.16
CA HIS A 82 22.59 8.71 0.87
C HIS A 82 23.85 9.02 0.02
N ARG A 83 23.72 9.30 -1.28
CA ARG A 83 24.88 9.45 -2.19
C ARG A 83 25.54 10.84 -2.17
N ASN A 84 25.00 11.79 -1.42
CA ASN A 84 25.58 13.14 -1.27
C ASN A 84 26.36 13.35 0.04
N GLY A 85 26.68 12.28 0.78
CA GLY A 85 27.73 12.32 1.79
C GLY A 85 29.08 12.18 1.11
N ALA A 86 29.67 13.31 0.72
CA ALA A 86 31.00 13.39 0.12
C ALA A 86 32.06 12.71 1.00
N LEU A 87 33.00 12.03 0.32
CA LEU A 87 34.38 11.85 0.76
C LEU A 87 35.05 13.22 0.97
#